data_AF-A0A969GH30-F1
#
_entry.id   AF-A0A969GH30-F1
#
_cell.length_a   1.000
_cell.length_b   1.000
_cell.length_c   1.000
_cell.angle_alpha   90.00
_cell.angle_beta   90.00
_cell.angle_gamma   90.00
#
_symmetry.space_group_name_H-M   'P 1'
#
loop_
_entity.id
_entity.type
_entity.pdbx_description
1 polymer ?
#
loop_
_entity_poly.entity_id
_entity_poly.type
_entity_poly.pdbx_seq_one_letter_code
_entity_poly.pdbx_strand_id
1 'polypeptide(L)'
;MRIYLYAYSPANLGLPGYSVQVIHNGAPLAVEDTSFAGLPDQTRSEPGPYTRFANMSVIFVEPQAGLWEIQLVDGNGVARGPAVKFELTADETTRELYVRYRQR
;
A
#
# COMPACT_ATOMS: atom_id res chain seq x y z
N MET A 1 -4.09 3.70 -9.96
CA MET A 1 -3.12 3.83 -8.85
C MET A 1 -2.83 2.44 -8.35
N ARG A 2 -1.56 2.08 -8.12
CA ARG A 2 -1.23 0.81 -7.45
C ARG A 2 -0.52 1.06 -6.14
N ILE A 3 -0.93 0.37 -5.08
CA ILE A 3 -0.30 0.44 -3.77
C ILE A 3 0.25 -0.93 -3.43
N TYR A 4 1.52 -0.99 -3.08
CA TYR A 4 2.16 -2.15 -2.49
C TYR A 4 2.38 -1.89 -1.00
N LEU A 5 2.09 -2.89 -0.17
CA LEU A 5 2.39 -2.87 1.26
C LEU A 5 3.41 -3.96 1.59
N TYR A 6 4.41 -3.58 2.36
CA TYR A 6 5.33 -4.50 3.01
C TYR A 6 5.35 -4.27 4.52
N ALA A 7 4.58 -5.09 5.25
CA ALA A 7 4.53 -5.11 6.71
C ALA A 7 5.35 -6.29 7.25
N TYR A 8 6.37 -6.02 8.07
CA TYR A 8 7.29 -7.04 8.59
C TYR A 8 7.81 -6.68 9.99
N SER A 9 8.51 -7.61 10.64
CA SER A 9 9.20 -7.39 11.92
C SER A 9 10.61 -8.02 11.86
N PRO A 10 11.47 -7.81 12.88
CA PRO A 10 12.76 -8.53 12.94
C PRO A 10 12.61 -10.06 12.97
N ALA A 11 11.51 -10.57 13.51
CA ALA A 11 11.26 -12.01 13.66
C ALA A 11 10.44 -12.62 12.50
N ASN A 12 9.65 -11.81 11.80
CA ASN A 12 8.73 -12.28 10.75
C ASN A 12 8.94 -11.45 9.47
N LEU A 13 9.27 -12.13 8.36
CA LEU A 13 9.48 -11.51 7.05
C LEU A 13 8.18 -10.98 6.43
N GLY A 14 7.01 -11.44 6.88
CA GLY A 14 5.71 -10.92 6.51
C GLY A 14 4.78 -11.00 7.72
N LEU A 15 4.15 -9.87 8.06
CA LEU A 15 3.12 -9.79 9.09
C LEU A 15 1.74 -9.78 8.43
N PRO A 16 0.79 -10.63 8.88
CA PRO A 16 -0.55 -10.65 8.32
C PRO A 16 -1.46 -9.57 8.92
N GLY A 17 -2.56 -9.27 8.23
CA GLY A 17 -3.68 -8.52 8.77
C GLY A 17 -3.54 -6.99 8.75
N TYR A 18 -2.50 -6.44 8.13
CA TYR A 18 -2.40 -5.00 7.87
C TYR A 18 -3.09 -4.65 6.55
N SER A 19 -3.60 -3.43 6.41
CA SER A 19 -4.19 -2.93 5.17
C SER A 19 -3.95 -1.42 5.02
N VAL A 20 -4.55 -0.81 4.01
CA VAL A 20 -4.54 0.65 3.82
C VAL A 20 -5.96 1.19 3.73
N GLN A 21 -6.22 2.28 4.44
CA GLN A 21 -7.37 3.14 4.17
C GLN A 21 -6.98 4.13 3.09
N VAL A 22 -7.83 4.26 2.07
CA VAL A 22 -7.59 5.13 0.93
C VAL A 22 -8.76 6.09 0.78
N ILE A 23 -8.44 7.38 0.67
CA ILE A 23 -9.39 8.45 0.37
C ILE A 23 -8.92 9.11 -0.92
N HIS A 24 -9.82 9.23 -1.89
CA HIS A 24 -9.58 9.92 -3.15
C HIS A 24 -10.62 11.04 -3.32
N ASN A 25 -10.15 12.28 -3.42
CA ASN A 25 -11.00 13.49 -3.50
C ASN A 25 -12.05 13.57 -2.39
N GLY A 26 -11.68 13.14 -1.18
CA GLY A 26 -12.56 13.12 -0.01
C GLY A 26 -13.52 11.91 0.06
N ALA A 27 -13.56 11.07 -0.97
CA ALA A 27 -14.36 9.83 -0.98
C ALA A 27 -13.51 8.63 -0.56
N PRO A 28 -13.97 7.79 0.38
CA PRO A 28 -13.27 6.56 0.74
C PRO A 28 -13.36 5.54 -0.40
N LEU A 29 -12.24 4.85 -0.67
CA LEU A 29 -12.16 3.75 -1.61
C LEU A 29 -12.06 2.42 -0.85
N ALA A 30 -12.76 1.40 -1.33
CA ALA A 30 -12.75 0.08 -0.72
C ALA A 30 -11.40 -0.62 -0.93
N VAL A 31 -10.88 -1.23 0.14
CA VAL A 31 -9.68 -2.08 0.13
C VAL A 31 -10.02 -3.34 0.92
N GLU A 32 -10.19 -4.45 0.20
CA GLU A 32 -10.54 -5.74 0.81
C GLU A 32 -9.30 -6.59 1.11
N ASP A 33 -8.19 -6.28 0.45
CA ASP A 33 -6.93 -6.99 0.64
C ASP A 33 -6.31 -6.69 2.00
N THR A 34 -5.70 -7.72 2.58
CA THR A 34 -4.89 -7.60 3.80
C THR A 34 -3.54 -8.26 3.58
N SER A 35 -2.55 -7.83 4.36
CA SER A 35 -1.22 -8.41 4.28
C SER A 35 -1.22 -9.86 4.72
N PHE A 36 -0.34 -10.67 4.11
CA PHE A 36 -0.17 -12.07 4.45
C PHE A 36 1.14 -12.32 5.23
N ALA A 37 1.20 -13.47 5.92
CA ALA A 37 2.36 -13.90 6.70
C ALA A 37 3.37 -14.70 5.85
N GLY A 38 4.61 -14.81 6.32
CA GLY A 38 5.61 -15.69 5.70
C GLY A 38 6.57 -14.95 4.75
N LEU A 39 6.96 -15.60 3.66
CA LEU A 39 7.87 -15.01 2.67
C LEU A 39 7.11 -14.00 1.81
N PRO A 40 7.55 -12.72 1.73
CA PRO A 40 6.90 -11.74 0.88
C PRO A 40 7.15 -12.02 -0.60
N ASP A 41 6.21 -11.59 -1.43
CA ASP A 41 6.36 -11.56 -2.88
C ASP A 41 7.24 -10.40 -3.34
N GLN A 42 7.56 -10.36 -4.63
CA GLN A 42 8.24 -9.25 -5.28
C GLN A 42 7.26 -8.40 -6.09
N THR A 43 7.44 -7.09 -6.09
CA THR A 43 6.58 -6.15 -6.85
C THR A 43 6.75 -6.24 -8.38
N ARG A 44 7.70 -7.05 -8.85
CA ARG A 44 8.07 -7.24 -10.26
C ARG A 44 8.46 -8.69 -10.49
N SER A 45 8.18 -9.21 -11.69
CA SER A 45 8.59 -10.55 -12.12
C SER A 45 10.09 -10.64 -12.42
N GLU A 46 10.66 -9.56 -12.95
CA GLU A 46 12.09 -9.46 -13.23
C GLU A 46 12.77 -8.56 -12.19
N PRO A 47 13.87 -9.01 -11.55
CA PRO A 47 14.60 -8.20 -10.60
C PRO A 47 15.24 -6.95 -11.23
N GLY A 48 15.08 -5.80 -10.58
CA GLY A 48 15.71 -4.54 -10.97
C GLY A 48 15.75 -3.51 -9.83
N PRO A 49 16.25 -2.29 -10.09
CA PRO A 49 16.43 -1.26 -9.06
C PRO A 49 15.16 -0.86 -8.30
N TYR A 50 14.00 -1.09 -8.92
CA TYR A 50 12.68 -0.77 -8.37
C TYR A 50 11.93 -1.98 -7.82
N THR A 51 12.50 -3.18 -7.88
CA THR A 51 11.92 -4.37 -7.26
C THR A 51 11.95 -4.21 -5.74
N ARG A 52 10.81 -4.46 -5.09
CA ARG A 52 10.64 -4.43 -3.64
C ARG A 52 9.96 -5.71 -3.18
N PHE A 53 10.14 -6.06 -1.92
CA PHE A 53 9.29 -7.05 -1.27
C PHE A 53 7.92 -6.45 -0.96
N ALA A 54 6.85 -7.22 -1.07
CA ALA A 54 5.51 -6.82 -0.66
C ALA A 54 4.75 -8.05 -0.18
N ASN A 55 3.88 -7.87 0.80
CA ASN A 55 2.98 -8.91 1.27
C ASN A 55 1.52 -8.48 1.19
N MET A 56 1.22 -7.46 0.37
CA MET A 56 -0.11 -7.06 -0.10
C MET A 56 0.06 -6.12 -1.31
N SER A 57 -0.87 -6.16 -2.24
CA SER A 57 -0.98 -5.17 -3.33
C SER A 57 -2.44 -4.90 -3.66
N VAL A 58 -2.78 -3.64 -3.94
CA VAL A 58 -4.12 -3.24 -4.40
C VAL A 58 -4.01 -2.27 -5.57
N ILE A 59 -4.97 -2.32 -6.49
CA ILE A 59 -5.03 -1.49 -7.69
C ILE A 59 -6.38 -0.80 -7.77
N PHE A 60 -6.36 0.52 -7.96
CA PHE A 60 -7.54 1.33 -8.23
C PHE A 60 -7.61 1.67 -9.71
N VAL A 61 -8.73 1.29 -10.35
CA VAL A 61 -9.03 1.50 -11.77
C VAL A 61 -10.15 2.54 -11.89
N GLU A 62 -9.83 3.77 -11.50
CA GLU A 62 -10.72 4.94 -11.55
C GLU A 62 -9.96 6.16 -12.12
N PRO A 63 -10.60 7.31 -12.38
CA PRO A 63 -9.87 8.54 -12.70
C PRO A 63 -8.79 8.83 -11.66
N GLN A 64 -7.57 9.08 -12.09
CA GLN A 64 -6.42 9.19 -11.18
C GLN A 64 -6.22 10.60 -10.61
N ALA A 65 -6.73 11.61 -11.30
CA ALA A 65 -6.47 13.00 -10.97
C ALA A 65 -7.13 13.42 -9.65
N GLY A 66 -6.38 14.20 -8.87
CA GLY A 66 -6.84 14.80 -7.63
C GLY A 66 -6.08 14.31 -6.41
N LEU A 67 -6.65 14.59 -5.23
CA LEU A 67 -6.00 14.37 -3.95
C LEU A 67 -6.18 12.93 -3.48
N TRP A 68 -5.07 12.27 -3.20
CA TRP A 68 -4.99 10.95 -2.60
C TRP A 68 -4.48 11.05 -1.16
N GLU A 69 -5.15 10.37 -0.25
CA GLU A 69 -4.73 10.17 1.13
C GLU A 69 -4.71 8.67 1.44
N ILE A 70 -3.55 8.18 1.88
CA ILE A 70 -3.33 6.76 2.18
C ILE A 70 -2.83 6.64 3.62
N GLN A 71 -3.56 5.87 4.43
CA GLN A 71 -3.23 5.58 5.82
C GLN A 71 -3.05 4.08 6.01
N LEU A 72 -1.88 3.65 6.49
CA LEU A 72 -1.68 2.27 6.93
C LEU A 72 -2.55 1.99 8.16
N VAL A 73 -3.21 0.84 8.19
CA VAL A 73 -4.02 0.36 9.32
C VAL A 73 -3.67 -1.08 9.69
N ASP A 74 -3.90 -1.46 10.94
CA ASP A 74 -3.85 -2.86 11.38
C ASP A 74 -5.20 -3.58 11.23
N GLY A 75 -5.28 -4.84 11.67
CA GLY A 75 -6.48 -5.69 11.52
C GLY A 75 -7.71 -5.22 12.29
N ASN A 76 -7.56 -4.23 13.17
CA ASN A 76 -8.69 -3.58 13.87
C ASN A 76 -9.06 -2.23 13.21
N GLY A 77 -8.45 -1.88 12.08
CA GLY A 77 -8.63 -0.59 11.42
C GLY A 77 -7.90 0.56 12.12
N VAL A 78 -7.00 0.29 13.07
CA VAL A 78 -6.27 1.33 13.79
C VAL A 78 -5.10 1.81 12.94
N ALA A 79 -5.00 3.13 12.76
CA ALA A 79 -3.92 3.78 12.02
C ALA A 79 -2.53 3.46 12.61
N ARG A 80 -1.58 3.14 11.73
CA ARG A 80 -0.18 2.87 12.06
C ARG A 80 0.73 3.80 11.28
N GLY A 81 1.38 4.72 11.99
CA GLY A 81 2.22 5.75 11.36
C GLY A 81 1.40 6.86 10.68
N PRO A 82 2.08 7.83 10.05
CA PRO A 82 1.41 8.96 9.41
C PRO A 82 0.72 8.56 8.10
N ALA A 83 -0.38 9.26 7.78
CA ALA A 83 -0.95 9.23 6.44
C ALA A 83 -0.01 9.92 5.44
N VAL A 84 0.01 9.43 4.21
CA VAL A 84 0.64 10.12 3.08
C VAL A 84 -0.44 10.81 2.26
N LYS A 85 -0.18 12.05 1.86
CA LYS A 85 -1.06 12.84 1.00
C LYS A 85 -0.30 13.33 -0.22
N PHE A 86 -0.88 13.19 -1.39
CA PHE A 86 -0.33 13.72 -2.64
C PHE A 86 -1.43 13.96 -3.65
N GLU A 87 -1.17 14.84 -4.60
CA GLU A 87 -2.07 15.12 -5.70
C GLU A 87 -1.49 14.51 -6.99
N LEU A 88 -2.36 13.90 -7.79
CA LEU A 88 -2.00 13.41 -9.11
C LEU A 88 -2.65 14.29 -10.18
N THR A 89 -1.93 14.52 -11.27
CA THR A 89 -2.48 15.17 -12.46
C THR A 89 -3.16 14.16 -13.38
N ALA A 90 -3.93 14.64 -14.37
CA ALA A 90 -4.67 13.78 -15.29
C ALA A 90 -3.78 12.90 -16.19
N ASP A 91 -2.53 13.29 -16.40
CA ASP A 91 -1.51 12.54 -17.15
C ASP A 91 -0.78 11.48 -16.29
N GLU A 92 -0.87 11.54 -14.96
CA GLU A 92 -0.27 10.57 -14.04
C GLU A 92 -1.15 9.30 -13.88
N THR A 93 -1.13 8.43 -14.89
CA THR A 93 -2.01 7.25 -14.95
C THR A 93 -1.41 5.97 -14.35
N THR A 94 -0.09 5.92 -14.14
CA THR A 94 0.64 4.69 -13.74
C THR A 94 1.36 4.81 -12.39
N ARG A 95 0.93 5.74 -11.54
CA ARG A 95 1.58 5.96 -10.24
C ARG A 95 1.52 4.70 -9.37
N GLU A 96 2.65 4.41 -8.74
CA GLU A 96 2.77 3.39 -7.71
C GLU A 96 3.18 4.03 -6.38
N LEU A 97 2.61 3.53 -5.28
CA LEU A 97 3.03 3.84 -3.93
C LEU A 97 3.56 2.57 -3.25
N TYR A 98 4.71 2.68 -2.62
CA TYR A 98 5.29 1.61 -1.82
C TYR A 98 5.25 1.99 -0.34
N VAL A 99 4.38 1.32 0.42
CA VAL A 99 4.23 1.48 1.86
C VAL A 99 5.06 0.41 2.56
N ARG A 100 6.07 0.82 3.33
CA ARG A 100 6.88 -0.11 4.13
C ARG A 100 6.67 0.14 5.61
N TYR A 101 6.30 -0.90 6.34
CA TYR A 101 6.11 -0.87 7.78
C TYR A 101 6.96 -1.93 8.46
N ARG A 102 7.75 -1.49 9.44
CA ARG A 102 8.51 -2.37 10.33
C ARG A 102 7.91 -2.29 11.73
N GLN A 103 7.25 -3.35 12.18
CA GLN A 103 6.88 -3.50 13.58
C GLN A 103 8.16 -3.60 14.43
N ARG A 104 8.22 -2.81 15.50
CA ARG A 104 9.35 -2.82 16.43
C ARG A 104 9.24 -3.98 17.40
#